data_AF-A0A2A2L652-F1
#
_entry.id   AF-A0A2A2L652-F1
#
_cell.length_a   1.000
_cell.length_b   1.000
_cell.length_c   1.000
_cell.angle_alpha   90.00
_cell.angle_beta   90.00
_cell.angle_gamma   90.00
#
_symmetry.space_group_name_H-M   'P 1'
#
loop_
_entity.id
_entity.type
_entity.pdbx_description
1 polymer ?
#
loop_
_entity_poly.entity_id
_entity_poly.type
_entity_poly.pdbx_seq_one_letter_code
_entity_poly.pdbx_strand_id
1 'polypeptide(L)'
;MMSVSTILHPSRPLLCHPEVKECPEGRNSQCVFSMKSFNYICCQDREDADKPMCPKFYETLLMTCGDNVDNGCPKGYRCMPSASDENLRICCKPNHSITYIEPETTFRENKIVPLVLPNAPVVQLNITFMGRKIELAELVDVTQIEIFDEPPQVYGINTDDNKMYTLILVDATTGTVNWLVANIPSIDGKLDLSRRTRAIISYVQPDVSDKPEGIHVLVLLLFEQKTAWQQRELSRVPADDFAVRDWIANNKHILDETPLAGTFYGVTKIFFETQGCSEASYSAIFAQGFVLTLYHRPSIFLHQI
;
A
#
# COMPACT_ATOMS: atom_id res chain seq x y z
N MET A 1 20.10 15.17 8.52
CA MET A 1 19.49 13.93 8.03
C MET A 1 18.16 14.33 7.42
N MET A 2 18.00 14.23 6.10
CA MET A 2 16.73 14.48 5.43
C MET A 2 15.83 13.25 5.62
N SER A 3 14.61 13.44 6.11
CA SER A 3 13.60 12.40 6.28
C SER A 3 13.01 12.00 4.93
N VAL A 4 12.91 10.70 4.66
CA VAL A 4 12.22 10.17 3.47
C VAL A 4 10.74 10.02 3.79
N SER A 5 9.85 10.52 2.93
CA SER A 5 8.41 10.31 3.06
C SER A 5 8.08 8.83 2.89
N THR A 6 7.29 8.25 3.80
CA THR A 6 6.90 6.84 3.73
C THR A 6 5.40 6.68 3.49
N ILE A 7 5.00 5.64 2.75
CA ILE A 7 3.65 5.10 2.79
C ILE A 7 3.42 4.69 4.24
N LEU A 8 2.49 5.33 4.93
CA LEU A 8 1.85 4.75 6.11
C LEU A 8 0.35 4.56 5.87
N HIS A 9 -0.19 5.02 4.72
CA HIS A 9 -1.62 4.95 4.39
C HIS A 9 -1.88 4.82 2.88
N PRO A 10 -2.69 3.83 2.44
CA PRO A 10 -3.57 4.05 1.29
C PRO A 10 -4.68 5.01 1.73
N SER A 11 -4.70 6.19 1.12
CA SER A 11 -5.69 7.24 1.35
C SER A 11 -7.09 6.77 0.94
N ARG A 12 -7.88 6.28 1.89
CA ARG A 12 -9.34 6.45 1.84
C ARG A 12 -9.74 7.43 2.94
N PRO A 13 -10.34 8.59 2.61
CA PRO A 13 -10.95 9.43 3.62
C PRO A 13 -12.14 8.68 4.25
N LEU A 14 -12.10 8.47 5.56
CA LEU A 14 -13.31 8.16 6.33
C LEU A 14 -14.12 9.46 6.45
N LEU A 15 -15.07 9.68 5.53
CA LEU A 15 -16.04 10.75 5.65
C LEU A 15 -17.02 10.41 6.77
N CYS A 16 -16.72 10.85 7.98
CA CYS A 16 -17.73 11.06 9.02
C CYS A 16 -17.24 12.11 10.02
N HIS A 17 -17.77 13.32 9.90
CA HIS A 17 -17.67 14.34 10.95
C HIS A 17 -19.01 14.41 11.71
N PRO A 18 -19.01 14.65 13.03
CA PRO A 18 -20.12 14.28 13.91
C PRO A 18 -21.18 15.36 14.15
N GLU A 19 -21.27 16.42 13.34
CA GLU A 19 -22.10 17.58 13.74
C GLU A 19 -23.29 17.91 12.85
N VAL A 20 -23.49 17.27 11.69
CA VAL A 20 -24.66 17.59 10.85
C VAL A 20 -25.14 16.36 10.05
N LYS A 21 -26.35 15.89 10.39
CA LYS A 21 -27.25 14.94 9.68
C LYS A 21 -27.24 13.46 10.12
N GLU A 22 -28.45 13.00 10.40
CA GLU A 22 -28.85 11.59 10.51
C GLU A 22 -28.35 10.79 9.31
N CYS A 23 -27.92 9.55 9.57
CA CYS A 23 -27.42 8.65 8.55
C CYS A 23 -28.54 8.30 7.56
N PRO A 24 -28.34 8.44 6.25
CA PRO A 24 -29.41 8.29 5.27
C PRO A 24 -29.91 6.85 5.21
N GLU A 25 -31.23 6.65 5.20
CA GLU A 25 -31.84 5.32 5.04
C GLU A 25 -31.54 4.74 3.64
N GLY A 26 -30.80 3.63 3.58
CA GLY A 26 -30.46 2.93 2.34
C GLY A 26 -29.41 1.84 2.55
N ARG A 27 -29.41 0.79 1.72
CA ARG A 27 -28.56 -0.42 1.91
C ARG A 27 -27.07 -0.05 2.02
N ASN A 28 -26.56 -0.23 3.24
CA ASN A 28 -25.16 -0.32 3.70
C ASN A 28 -24.47 0.95 4.26
N SER A 29 -25.16 1.71 5.11
CA SER A 29 -24.52 2.63 6.08
C SER A 29 -24.56 2.08 7.51
N GLN A 30 -23.52 2.25 8.34
CA GLN A 30 -23.35 1.53 9.63
C GLN A 30 -22.05 1.88 10.41
N CYS A 31 -22.00 2.56 11.53
CA CYS A 31 -20.78 3.22 12.00
C CYS A 31 -19.37 2.51 12.19
N VAL A 32 -18.20 3.23 12.13
CA VAL A 32 -16.80 2.83 12.55
C VAL A 32 -16.31 3.55 13.84
N PHE A 33 -15.46 2.90 14.65
CA PHE A 33 -15.24 3.14 16.08
C PHE A 33 -14.47 4.41 16.47
N SER A 34 -15.10 5.28 17.27
CA SER A 34 -14.38 6.29 18.04
C SER A 34 -14.00 5.73 19.41
N MET A 35 -12.71 5.74 19.72
CA MET A 35 -12.21 5.47 21.08
C MET A 35 -12.59 6.60 22.08
N LYS A 36 -13.19 7.71 21.63
CA LYS A 36 -13.40 8.94 22.44
C LYS A 36 -14.83 9.14 22.92
N SER A 37 -15.82 8.88 22.08
CA SER A 37 -17.19 8.72 22.58
C SER A 37 -17.44 7.30 23.12
N PHE A 38 -16.50 6.38 22.85
CA PHE A 38 -16.82 4.97 22.59
C PHE A 38 -17.87 4.79 21.48
N ASN A 39 -18.19 5.82 20.68
CA ASN A 39 -19.24 5.76 19.68
C ASN A 39 -18.71 5.78 18.27
N TYR A 40 -19.48 5.13 17.45
CA TYR A 40 -19.16 4.93 16.08
C TYR A 40 -19.83 6.02 15.23
N ILE A 41 -19.20 6.36 14.10
CA ILE A 41 -19.69 7.24 13.04
C ILE A 41 -20.07 6.47 11.74
N CYS A 42 -21.28 6.63 11.17
CA CYS A 42 -21.96 5.74 10.18
C CYS A 42 -21.18 5.27 8.91
N CYS A 43 -20.77 3.98 8.79
CA CYS A 43 -20.58 2.99 7.65
C CYS A 43 -19.62 1.78 7.98
N GLN A 44 -20.06 0.51 7.80
CA GLN A 44 -19.98 -0.73 8.67
C GLN A 44 -18.93 -0.91 9.80
N ASP A 45 -19.29 -1.62 10.90
CA ASP A 45 -18.33 -2.10 11.93
C ASP A 45 -17.38 -3.04 11.19
N ARG A 46 -16.23 -2.50 10.84
CA ARG A 46 -15.38 -3.03 9.80
C ARG A 46 -14.27 -3.81 10.48
N GLU A 47 -14.22 -5.12 10.25
CA GLU A 47 -13.07 -5.96 10.65
C GLU A 47 -11.73 -5.45 10.09
N ASP A 48 -11.77 -4.51 9.14
CA ASP A 48 -10.64 -3.82 8.53
C ASP A 48 -10.25 -2.46 9.17
N ALA A 49 -10.88 -2.02 10.26
CA ALA A 49 -10.44 -0.84 11.02
C ALA A 49 -9.26 -1.20 11.93
N ASP A 50 -8.11 -0.53 11.76
CA ASP A 50 -6.92 -0.86 12.56
C ASP A 50 -7.06 -0.43 14.00
N LYS A 51 -6.59 -1.31 14.89
CA LYS A 51 -6.33 -0.92 16.26
C LYS A 51 -5.20 0.11 16.27
N PRO A 52 -5.31 1.19 17.04
CA PRO A 52 -4.21 2.12 17.18
C PRO A 52 -3.01 1.42 17.80
N MET A 53 -1.84 1.62 17.21
CA MET A 53 -0.58 0.97 17.60
C MET A 53 0.48 2.01 17.88
N CYS A 54 1.28 1.79 18.92
CA CYS A 54 2.41 2.65 19.20
C CYS A 54 3.45 2.60 18.08
N PRO A 55 4.27 3.66 17.93
CA PRO A 55 5.41 3.64 17.02
C PRO A 55 6.37 2.47 17.32
N LYS A 56 7.23 2.15 16.36
CA LYS A 56 8.27 1.12 16.51
C LYS A 56 9.04 1.28 17.81
N PHE A 57 9.33 0.15 18.46
CA PHE A 57 10.06 0.01 19.74
C PHE A 57 9.23 0.36 20.98
N TYR A 58 7.91 0.44 20.85
CA TYR A 58 7.01 0.67 21.97
C TYR A 58 5.91 -0.39 22.06
N GLU A 59 5.66 -0.86 23.29
CA GLU A 59 4.48 -1.64 23.65
C GLU A 59 3.25 -0.76 23.69
N THR A 60 2.17 -1.25 23.08
CA THR A 60 0.88 -0.56 23.03
C THR A 60 0.01 -0.96 24.21
N LEU A 61 -0.38 0.01 25.05
CA LEU A 61 -1.33 -0.20 26.14
C LEU A 61 -2.81 -0.09 25.70
N LEU A 62 -3.06 0.21 24.42
CA LEU A 62 -4.37 0.46 23.82
C LEU A 62 -5.23 1.47 24.62
N MET A 63 -4.58 2.33 25.39
CA MET A 63 -5.19 3.36 26.22
C MET A 63 -4.87 4.70 25.59
N THR A 64 -5.89 5.51 25.27
CA THR A 64 -5.68 6.88 24.79
C THR A 64 -5.26 7.80 25.92
N CYS A 65 -4.44 8.79 25.62
CA CYS A 65 -3.94 9.75 26.59
C CYS A 65 -4.29 11.21 26.24
N GLY A 66 -4.91 11.43 25.08
CA GLY A 66 -5.28 12.77 24.59
C GLY A 66 -4.06 13.67 24.40
N ASP A 67 -4.26 14.99 24.47
CA ASP A 67 -3.21 15.99 24.24
C ASP A 67 -2.26 16.18 25.45
N ASN A 68 -2.56 15.54 26.58
CA ASN A 68 -1.78 15.69 27.81
C ASN A 68 -0.56 14.76 27.80
N VAL A 69 0.61 15.36 27.58
CA VAL A 69 1.91 14.70 27.44
C VAL A 69 2.28 13.81 28.64
N ASP A 70 1.80 14.11 29.85
CA ASP A 70 2.30 13.48 31.09
C ASP A 70 1.26 12.93 32.10
N ASN A 71 -0.06 13.09 31.92
CA ASN A 71 -1.05 12.78 32.98
C ASN A 71 -2.11 11.70 32.66
N GLY A 72 -2.07 11.06 31.49
CA GLY A 72 -3.03 10.01 31.12
C GLY A 72 -2.50 8.57 31.22
N CYS A 73 -1.17 8.39 31.25
CA CYS A 73 -0.55 7.08 31.10
C CYS A 73 -0.02 6.51 32.41
N PRO A 74 -0.17 5.19 32.67
CA PRO A 74 0.43 4.53 33.81
C PRO A 74 1.97 4.68 33.83
N LYS A 75 2.56 4.52 35.02
CA LYS A 75 4.01 4.64 35.22
C LYS A 75 4.78 3.76 34.24
N GLY A 76 5.72 4.36 33.51
CA GLY A 76 6.55 3.70 32.50
C GLY A 76 6.01 3.78 31.07
N TYR A 77 4.79 4.29 30.87
CA TYR A 77 4.23 4.59 29.55
C TYR A 77 4.31 6.10 29.27
N ARG A 78 4.42 6.45 27.99
CA ARG A 78 4.46 7.82 27.47
C ARG A 78 3.32 8.02 26.48
N CYS A 79 2.75 9.22 26.45
CA CYS A 79 1.71 9.57 25.51
C CYS A 79 2.29 9.89 24.12
N MET A 80 2.05 9.03 23.14
CA MET A 80 2.62 9.15 21.79
C MET A 80 1.53 9.07 20.72
N PRO A 81 1.72 9.72 19.55
CA PRO A 81 0.83 9.50 18.41
C PRO A 81 0.82 8.04 17.99
N SER A 82 -0.35 7.55 17.60
CA SER A 82 -0.53 6.23 17.00
C SER A 82 0.20 6.19 15.66
N ALA A 83 0.82 5.06 15.34
CA ALA A 83 1.42 4.80 14.04
C ALA A 83 0.40 4.86 12.89
N SER A 84 -0.88 4.59 13.20
CA SER A 84 -1.97 4.58 12.22
C SER A 84 -2.76 5.90 12.13
N ASP A 85 -2.61 6.82 13.08
CA ASP A 85 -3.28 8.13 13.09
C ASP A 85 -2.54 9.10 14.03
N GLU A 86 -1.91 10.12 13.44
CA GLU A 86 -1.13 11.12 14.18
C GLU A 86 -1.98 11.95 15.15
N ASN A 87 -3.28 12.07 14.89
CA ASN A 87 -4.22 12.79 15.75
C ASN A 87 -4.68 11.94 16.94
N LEU A 88 -4.43 10.63 16.91
CA LEU A 88 -4.81 9.72 17.98
C LEU A 88 -3.60 9.41 18.86
N ARG A 89 -3.59 9.93 20.09
CA ARG A 89 -2.49 9.68 21.03
C ARG A 89 -2.81 8.56 22.02
N ILE A 90 -1.90 7.61 22.16
CA ILE A 90 -2.00 6.42 22.99
C ILE A 90 -0.79 6.23 23.91
N CYS A 91 -0.99 5.46 24.97
CA CYS A 91 0.04 5.15 25.95
C CYS A 91 0.97 4.05 25.45
N CYS A 92 2.24 4.43 25.33
CA CYS A 92 3.30 3.65 24.71
C CYS A 92 4.47 3.47 25.68
N LYS A 93 4.89 2.23 25.92
CA LYS A 93 6.05 1.96 26.78
C LYS A 93 7.24 1.53 25.94
N PRO A 94 8.40 2.19 26.04
CA PRO A 94 9.60 1.72 25.36
C PRO A 94 9.86 0.25 25.71
N ASN A 95 9.99 -0.58 24.69
CA ASN A 95 10.40 -1.96 24.86
C ASN A 95 11.63 -2.22 23.99
N HIS A 96 12.78 -2.20 24.65
CA HIS A 96 14.09 -2.43 24.04
C HIS A 96 14.37 -3.92 23.76
N SER A 97 13.50 -4.84 24.21
CA SER A 97 13.60 -6.26 23.85
C SER A 97 12.79 -6.62 22.59
N ILE A 98 12.03 -5.68 22.01
CA ILE A 98 11.37 -5.92 20.72
C ILE A 98 12.41 -5.78 19.61
N THR A 99 12.69 -6.88 18.94
CA THR A 99 13.45 -6.91 17.69
C THR A 99 12.50 -6.90 16.52
N TYR A 100 12.63 -5.91 15.65
CA TYR A 100 11.90 -5.85 14.39
C TYR A 100 12.77 -6.46 13.29
N ILE A 101 12.26 -7.51 12.67
CA ILE A 101 12.88 -8.08 11.47
C ILE A 101 12.34 -7.26 10.30
N GLU A 102 13.23 -6.57 9.60
CA GLU A 102 12.90 -5.90 8.35
C GLU A 102 13.23 -6.84 7.18
N PRO A 103 12.40 -6.87 6.12
CA PRO A 103 11.28 -5.96 5.86
C PRO A 103 9.95 -6.45 6.45
N GLU A 104 9.91 -7.62 7.09
CA GLU A 104 8.68 -8.27 7.59
C GLU A 104 7.79 -7.31 8.39
N THR A 105 8.40 -6.59 9.33
CA THR A 105 7.71 -5.63 10.18
C THR A 105 7.00 -4.57 9.34
N THR A 106 7.72 -3.93 8.43
CA THR A 106 7.19 -2.85 7.61
C THR A 106 6.10 -3.33 6.63
N PHE A 107 6.19 -4.57 6.12
CA PHE A 107 5.12 -5.19 5.33
C PHE A 107 3.83 -5.39 6.13
N ARG A 108 3.92 -5.73 7.42
CA ARG A 108 2.76 -5.90 8.30
C ARG A 108 2.17 -4.56 8.73
N GLU A 109 3.01 -3.60 9.09
CA GLU A 109 2.57 -2.24 9.47
C GLU A 109 1.82 -1.55 8.34
N ASN A 110 2.23 -1.77 7.08
CA ASN A 110 1.58 -1.23 5.89
C ASN A 110 0.43 -2.10 5.34
N LYS A 111 0.03 -3.13 6.09
CA LYS A 111 -1.01 -4.11 5.71
C LYS A 111 -0.81 -4.81 4.36
N ILE A 112 0.39 -4.79 3.80
CA ILE A 112 0.71 -5.64 2.65
C ILE A 112 0.46 -7.10 3.03
N VAL A 113 0.75 -7.44 4.29
CA VAL A 113 0.28 -8.67 4.93
C VAL A 113 -0.84 -8.33 5.91
N PRO A 114 -2.01 -9.00 5.89
CA PRO A 114 -2.36 -10.15 5.05
C PRO A 114 -3.12 -9.80 3.74
N LEU A 115 -3.25 -8.51 3.39
CA LEU A 115 -4.16 -8.08 2.34
C LEU A 115 -3.67 -8.48 0.94
N VAL A 116 -2.40 -8.21 0.64
CA VAL A 116 -1.75 -8.49 -0.65
C VAL A 116 -1.05 -9.84 -0.61
N LEU A 117 -0.44 -10.18 0.52
CA LEU A 117 0.37 -11.38 0.70
C LEU A 117 -0.04 -12.18 1.93
N PRO A 118 0.06 -13.52 1.88
CA PRO A 118 -0.21 -14.34 3.05
C PRO A 118 0.90 -14.19 4.11
N ASN A 119 2.16 -14.15 3.70
CA ASN A 119 3.32 -14.04 4.57
C ASN A 119 4.29 -12.98 4.05
N ALA A 120 4.98 -12.28 4.97
CA ALA A 120 5.95 -11.25 4.62
C ALA A 120 7.32 -11.87 4.32
N PRO A 121 8.11 -11.29 3.39
CA PRO A 121 9.50 -11.67 3.23
C PRO A 121 10.34 -11.26 4.44
N VAL A 122 11.37 -12.04 4.75
CA VAL A 122 12.35 -11.74 5.82
C VAL A 122 13.66 -11.16 5.28
N VAL A 123 13.78 -11.05 3.95
CA VAL A 123 14.92 -10.44 3.26
C VAL A 123 14.42 -9.25 2.44
N GLN A 124 15.07 -8.10 2.59
CA GLN A 124 14.74 -6.91 1.83
C GLN A 124 15.33 -6.99 0.43
N LEU A 125 14.51 -6.75 -0.58
CA LEU A 125 14.94 -6.60 -1.95
C LEU A 125 15.24 -5.12 -2.22
N ASN A 126 16.48 -4.78 -2.60
CA ASN A 126 16.82 -3.40 -2.91
C ASN A 126 16.57 -3.11 -4.38
N ILE A 127 16.04 -1.92 -4.66
CA ILE A 127 15.73 -1.47 -6.00
C ILE A 127 16.36 -0.12 -6.30
N THR A 128 16.80 0.04 -7.54
CA THR A 128 17.21 1.34 -8.08
C THR A 128 16.58 1.56 -9.44
N PHE A 129 16.07 2.75 -9.68
CA PHE A 129 15.65 3.20 -10.99
C PHE A 129 16.60 4.30 -11.47
N MET A 130 17.20 4.14 -12.65
CA MET A 130 18.23 5.03 -13.20
C MET A 130 19.32 5.45 -12.17
N GLY A 131 19.70 4.54 -11.27
CA GLY A 131 20.68 4.79 -10.21
C GLY A 131 20.15 5.44 -8.92
N ARG A 132 18.90 5.93 -8.87
CA ARG A 132 18.24 6.35 -7.63
C ARG A 132 17.75 5.12 -6.88
N LYS A 133 18.25 4.93 -5.66
CA LYS A 133 17.72 3.92 -4.74
C LYS A 133 16.36 4.37 -4.22
N ILE A 134 15.40 3.45 -4.20
CA ILE A 134 14.11 3.63 -3.53
C ILE A 134 14.15 2.83 -2.24
N GLU A 135 13.87 3.49 -1.12
CA GLU A 135 13.83 2.84 0.19
C GLU A 135 12.51 2.09 0.41
N LEU A 136 12.53 1.12 1.33
CA LEU A 136 11.35 0.37 1.69
C LEU A 136 10.25 1.32 2.20
N ALA A 137 9.04 1.15 1.68
CA ALA A 137 7.88 1.99 1.94
C ALA A 137 8.06 3.47 1.56
N GLU A 138 9.06 3.87 0.77
CA GLU A 138 9.20 5.26 0.31
C GLU A 138 7.99 5.69 -0.52
N LEU A 139 7.47 6.89 -0.28
CA LEU A 139 6.46 7.54 -1.12
C LEU A 139 7.14 8.44 -2.14
N VAL A 140 6.85 8.17 -3.40
CA VAL A 140 7.55 8.72 -4.55
C VAL A 140 6.59 9.58 -5.37
N ASP A 141 6.94 10.84 -5.63
CA ASP A 141 6.21 11.70 -6.56
C ASP A 141 6.60 11.36 -8.00
N VAL A 142 5.65 10.86 -8.80
CA VAL A 142 5.92 10.47 -10.20
C VAL A 142 6.29 11.65 -11.07
N THR A 143 5.90 12.87 -10.70
CA THR A 143 6.20 14.08 -11.48
C THR A 143 7.64 14.53 -11.33
N GLN A 144 8.29 14.13 -10.23
CA GLN A 144 9.67 14.50 -9.93
C GLN A 144 10.67 13.56 -10.58
N ILE A 145 10.20 12.56 -11.33
CA ILE A 145 11.02 11.42 -11.66
C ILE A 145 10.69 10.79 -13.02
N GLU A 146 11.49 11.14 -14.01
CA GLU A 146 11.55 10.52 -15.35
C GLU A 146 12.09 9.06 -15.33
N ILE A 147 12.28 8.44 -14.16
CA ILE A 147 13.07 7.20 -14.00
C ILE A 147 12.25 5.91 -14.10
N PHE A 148 10.93 5.99 -14.23
CA PHE A 148 10.05 4.83 -14.33
C PHE A 148 9.85 4.34 -15.77
N ASP A 149 10.64 4.82 -16.73
CA ASP A 149 10.56 4.37 -18.13
C ASP A 149 11.09 2.93 -18.32
N GLU A 150 12.01 2.51 -17.44
CA GLU A 150 12.64 1.19 -17.46
C GLU A 150 12.37 0.41 -16.17
N PRO A 151 12.35 -0.93 -16.23
CA PRO A 151 12.22 -1.76 -15.03
C PRO A 151 13.35 -1.47 -14.02
N PRO A 152 13.07 -1.56 -12.71
CA PRO A 152 14.10 -1.32 -11.70
C PRO A 152 15.21 -2.36 -11.77
N GLN A 153 16.43 -1.93 -11.47
CA GLN A 153 17.51 -2.86 -11.16
C GLN A 153 17.29 -3.40 -9.74
N VAL A 154 17.47 -4.71 -9.59
CA VAL A 154 17.18 -5.44 -8.36
C VAL A 154 18.48 -6.02 -7.78
N TYR A 155 18.71 -5.83 -6.48
CA TYR A 155 19.91 -6.31 -5.78
C TYR A 155 19.65 -6.51 -4.29
N GLY A 156 20.70 -6.84 -3.51
CA GLY A 156 20.62 -6.98 -2.06
C GLY A 156 20.27 -8.38 -1.56
N ILE A 157 20.24 -9.36 -2.46
CA ILE A 157 20.08 -10.78 -2.15
C ILE A 157 21.23 -11.59 -2.74
N ASN A 158 21.65 -12.63 -2.02
CA ASN A 158 22.55 -13.67 -2.54
C ASN A 158 21.72 -14.89 -2.93
N THR A 159 21.72 -15.23 -4.22
CA THR A 159 20.93 -16.34 -4.76
C THR A 159 21.78 -17.61 -4.95
N ASP A 160 21.15 -18.76 -5.11
CA ASP A 160 21.80 -20.03 -5.41
C ASP A 160 21.78 -20.24 -6.93
N ASP A 161 22.95 -20.44 -7.52
CA ASP A 161 23.15 -20.62 -8.97
C ASP A 161 22.47 -21.88 -9.53
N ASN A 162 22.07 -22.83 -8.68
CA ASN A 162 21.33 -24.03 -9.07
C ASN A 162 19.81 -23.85 -8.99
N LYS A 163 19.34 -22.65 -8.62
CA LYS A 163 17.93 -22.34 -8.45
C LYS A 163 17.44 -21.36 -9.50
N MET A 164 16.13 -21.37 -9.67
CA MET A 164 15.42 -20.49 -10.58
C MET A 164 14.48 -19.61 -9.76
N TYR A 165 14.26 -18.39 -10.25
CA TYR A 165 13.53 -17.37 -9.50
C TYR A 165 12.39 -16.77 -10.32
N THR A 166 11.38 -16.29 -9.61
CA THR A 166 10.27 -15.51 -10.18
C THR A 166 10.26 -14.14 -9.54
N LEU A 167 10.26 -13.09 -10.36
CA LEU A 167 10.14 -11.70 -9.93
C LEU A 167 8.81 -11.14 -10.41
N ILE A 168 8.05 -10.52 -9.51
CA ILE A 168 6.76 -9.90 -9.84
C ILE A 168 6.64 -8.52 -9.19
N LEU A 169 6.27 -7.52 -9.98
CA LEU A 169 5.88 -6.18 -9.55
C LEU A 169 4.38 -6.04 -9.77
N VAL A 170 3.64 -5.73 -8.71
CA VAL A 170 2.18 -5.55 -8.75
C VAL A 170 1.81 -4.24 -8.09
N ASP A 171 0.91 -3.51 -8.73
CA ASP A 171 0.16 -2.45 -8.08
C ASP A 171 -0.92 -3.08 -7.21
N ALA A 172 -0.68 -3.11 -5.90
CA ALA A 172 -1.61 -3.66 -4.93
C ALA A 172 -2.90 -2.84 -4.79
N THR A 173 -2.89 -1.58 -5.27
CA THR A 173 -4.06 -0.70 -5.23
C THR A 173 -5.05 -1.04 -6.34
N THR A 174 -4.56 -1.32 -7.55
CA THR A 174 -5.41 -1.63 -8.72
C THR A 174 -5.51 -3.11 -9.03
N GLY A 175 -4.56 -3.93 -8.57
CA GLY A 175 -4.41 -5.32 -8.99
C GLY A 175 -3.73 -5.47 -10.35
N THR A 176 -3.01 -4.45 -10.84
CA THR A 176 -2.28 -4.55 -12.11
C THR A 176 -0.90 -5.18 -11.91
N VAL A 177 -0.54 -6.14 -12.76
CA VAL A 177 0.81 -6.70 -12.81
C VAL A 177 1.67 -5.84 -13.73
N ASN A 178 2.45 -4.94 -13.12
CA ASN A 178 3.35 -4.06 -13.84
C ASN A 178 4.55 -4.79 -14.45
N TRP A 179 4.99 -5.90 -13.86
CA TRP A 179 6.13 -6.66 -14.40
C TRP A 179 6.12 -8.08 -13.87
N LEU A 180 6.31 -9.07 -14.75
CA LEU A 180 6.47 -10.46 -14.34
C LEU A 180 7.58 -11.12 -15.14
N VAL A 181 8.57 -11.66 -14.45
CA VAL A 181 9.65 -12.44 -15.02
C VAL A 181 9.74 -13.77 -14.27
N ALA A 182 9.72 -14.87 -15.01
CA ALA A 182 9.80 -16.22 -14.48
C ALA A 182 11.04 -16.93 -15.01
N ASN A 183 11.38 -18.06 -14.40
CA ASN A 183 12.54 -18.87 -14.75
C ASN A 183 13.86 -18.08 -14.82
N ILE A 184 14.06 -17.12 -13.90
CA ILE A 184 15.27 -16.29 -13.83
C ILE A 184 16.40 -17.15 -13.25
N PRO A 185 17.51 -17.38 -13.98
CA PRO A 185 18.66 -18.08 -13.42
C PRO A 185 19.47 -17.16 -12.50
N SER A 186 20.23 -17.76 -11.59
CA SER A 186 21.27 -17.08 -10.83
C SER A 186 22.65 -17.38 -11.41
N ILE A 187 23.50 -16.37 -11.48
CA ILE A 187 24.90 -16.47 -11.92
C ILE A 187 25.75 -15.69 -10.92
N ASP A 188 26.75 -16.35 -10.32
CA ASP A 188 27.63 -15.78 -9.30
C ASP A 188 26.84 -15.17 -8.12
N GLY A 189 25.76 -15.84 -7.73
CA GLY A 189 24.87 -15.44 -6.63
C GLY A 189 24.00 -14.23 -6.93
N LYS A 190 23.81 -13.89 -8.22
CA LYS A 190 22.98 -12.75 -8.67
C LYS A 190 21.96 -13.18 -9.71
N LEU A 191 20.78 -12.55 -9.68
CA LEU A 191 19.74 -12.74 -10.68
C LEU A 191 20.19 -12.26 -12.07
N ASP A 192 20.12 -13.12 -13.09
CA ASP A 192 20.36 -12.75 -14.48
C ASP A 192 19.05 -12.27 -15.14
N LEU A 193 18.82 -10.95 -15.06
CA LEU A 193 17.72 -10.24 -15.72
C LEU A 193 18.12 -9.69 -17.11
N SER A 194 19.12 -10.29 -17.77
CA SER A 194 19.53 -9.88 -19.11
C SER A 194 18.43 -10.11 -20.16
N ARG A 195 18.63 -9.58 -21.38
CA ARG A 195 17.70 -9.72 -22.52
C ARG A 195 17.34 -11.17 -22.88
N ARG A 196 18.10 -12.16 -22.40
CA ARG A 196 17.81 -13.59 -22.61
C ARG A 196 16.65 -14.06 -21.71
N THR A 197 16.49 -13.46 -20.54
CA THR A 197 15.40 -13.71 -19.63
C THR A 197 14.20 -12.88 -20.07
N ARG A 198 13.30 -13.50 -20.83
CA ARG A 198 12.12 -12.81 -21.38
C ARG A 198 11.07 -12.61 -20.29
N ALA A 199 10.60 -11.37 -20.16
CA ALA A 199 9.46 -11.05 -19.31
C ALA A 199 8.18 -11.76 -19.84
N ILE A 200 7.41 -12.31 -18.92
CA ILE A 200 6.09 -12.89 -19.18
C ILE A 200 5.08 -11.78 -19.36
N ILE A 201 5.13 -10.79 -18.47
CA ILE A 201 4.45 -9.52 -18.61
C ILE A 201 5.56 -8.46 -18.66
N SER A 202 5.68 -7.79 -19.81
CA SER A 202 6.63 -6.70 -20.00
C SER A 202 6.40 -5.60 -18.99
N TYR A 203 7.48 -4.91 -18.61
CA TYR A 203 7.39 -3.81 -17.68
C TYR A 203 6.47 -2.70 -18.21
N VAL A 204 5.53 -2.28 -17.37
CA VAL A 204 4.64 -1.13 -17.58
C VAL A 204 4.79 -0.20 -16.39
N GLN A 205 5.08 1.07 -16.67
CA GLN A 205 5.18 2.10 -15.64
C GLN A 205 3.87 2.19 -14.82
N PRO A 206 3.94 2.53 -13.52
CA PRO A 206 2.74 2.76 -12.73
C PRO A 206 1.90 3.89 -13.31
N ASP A 207 0.62 3.62 -13.62
CA ASP A 207 -0.32 4.65 -14.05
C ASP A 207 -1.06 5.23 -12.84
N VAL A 208 -0.57 6.36 -12.34
CA VAL A 208 -1.22 7.10 -11.24
C VAL A 208 -2.41 7.95 -11.68
N SER A 209 -2.76 7.91 -12.97
CA SER A 209 -4.01 8.49 -13.49
C SER A 209 -5.17 7.51 -13.52
N ASP A 210 -4.89 6.22 -13.36
CA ASP A 210 -5.91 5.19 -13.21
C ASP A 210 -6.60 5.29 -11.83
N LYS A 211 -7.85 4.83 -11.78
CA LYS A 211 -8.62 4.82 -10.53
C LYS A 211 -8.19 3.63 -9.66
N PRO A 212 -8.11 3.81 -8.32
CA PRO A 212 -8.46 5.01 -7.56
C PRO A 212 -7.37 6.09 -7.60
N GLU A 213 -7.79 7.35 -7.75
CA GLU A 213 -6.88 8.50 -7.63
C GLU A 213 -6.23 8.52 -6.23
N GLY A 214 -4.91 8.75 -6.16
CA GLY A 214 -4.20 8.90 -4.89
C GLY A 214 -2.82 8.27 -4.86
N ILE A 215 -2.56 7.47 -3.81
CA ILE A 215 -1.31 6.72 -3.63
C ILE A 215 -1.50 5.30 -4.14
N HIS A 216 -0.70 4.90 -5.11
CA HIS A 216 -0.61 3.52 -5.58
C HIS A 216 0.54 2.83 -4.85
N VAL A 217 0.32 1.60 -4.40
CA VAL A 217 1.31 0.86 -3.63
C VAL A 217 1.85 -0.27 -4.49
N LEU A 218 3.09 -0.12 -4.96
CA LEU A 218 3.77 -1.09 -5.79
C LEU A 218 4.54 -2.05 -4.91
N VAL A 219 4.29 -3.35 -5.07
CA VAL A 219 4.92 -4.42 -4.31
C VAL A 219 5.78 -5.26 -5.25
N LEU A 220 7.09 -5.31 -5.01
CA LEU A 220 8.05 -6.12 -5.76
C LEU A 220 8.46 -7.34 -4.93
N LEU A 221 8.29 -8.53 -5.49
CA LEU A 221 8.51 -9.79 -4.80
C LEU A 221 9.38 -10.71 -5.61
N LEU A 222 10.30 -11.38 -4.93
CA LEU A 222 11.16 -12.42 -5.46
C LEU A 222 10.81 -13.75 -4.78
N PHE A 223 10.55 -14.77 -5.58
CA PHE A 223 10.32 -16.14 -5.13
C PHE A 223 11.41 -17.05 -5.65
N GLU A 224 11.89 -17.95 -4.80
CA GLU A 224 12.57 -19.16 -5.25
C GLU A 224 11.54 -20.14 -5.82
N GLN A 225 11.87 -20.75 -6.95
CA GLN A 225 11.02 -21.77 -7.57
C GLN A 225 11.40 -23.16 -7.08
N LYS A 226 10.40 -23.94 -6.67
CA LYS A 226 10.54 -25.38 -6.42
C LYS A 226 10.83 -26.14 -7.71
N THR A 227 10.19 -25.71 -8.80
CA THR A 227 10.36 -26.26 -10.15
C THR A 227 10.18 -25.14 -11.17
N ALA A 228 10.78 -25.27 -12.35
CA ALA A 228 10.62 -24.29 -13.41
C ALA A 228 9.16 -24.19 -13.88
N TRP A 229 8.71 -22.97 -14.14
CA TRP A 229 7.40 -22.72 -14.73
C TRP A 229 7.28 -23.28 -16.12
N GLN A 230 6.12 -23.88 -16.43
CA GLN A 230 5.78 -24.29 -17.78
C GLN A 230 5.12 -23.14 -18.54
N GLN A 231 5.39 -23.04 -19.85
CA GLN A 231 4.87 -21.94 -20.68
C GLN A 231 3.34 -21.80 -20.63
N ARG A 232 2.62 -22.93 -20.52
CA ARG A 232 1.15 -22.98 -20.43
C ARG A 232 0.59 -22.39 -19.13
N GLU A 233 1.36 -22.43 -18.05
CA GLU A 233 0.98 -21.86 -16.75
C GLU A 233 1.15 -20.35 -16.79
N LEU A 234 2.25 -19.89 -17.39
CA LEU A 234 2.58 -18.47 -17.54
C LEU A 234 1.67 -17.73 -18.51
N SER A 235 1.20 -18.39 -19.58
CA SER A 235 0.28 -17.78 -20.56
C SER A 235 -1.11 -17.45 -20.00
N ARG A 236 -1.42 -17.88 -18.77
CA ARG A 236 -2.72 -17.68 -18.12
C ARG A 236 -2.70 -16.58 -17.06
N VAL A 237 -1.55 -15.96 -16.82
CA VAL A 237 -1.44 -14.89 -15.82
C VAL A 237 -2.12 -13.63 -16.36
N PRO A 238 -3.19 -13.14 -15.72
CA PRO A 238 -3.83 -11.90 -16.16
C PRO A 238 -2.94 -10.71 -15.79
N ALA A 239 -2.93 -9.69 -16.64
CA ALA A 239 -2.22 -8.44 -16.36
C ALA A 239 -3.00 -7.50 -15.43
N ASP A 240 -4.33 -7.64 -15.39
CA ASP A 240 -5.24 -6.82 -14.59
C ASP A 240 -6.09 -7.70 -13.66
N ASP A 241 -6.75 -7.12 -12.66
CA ASP A 241 -7.53 -7.82 -11.64
C ASP A 241 -6.76 -8.95 -10.94
N PHE A 242 -5.45 -8.78 -10.80
CA PHE A 242 -4.52 -9.78 -10.28
C PHE A 242 -4.45 -9.75 -8.75
N ALA A 243 -5.02 -10.79 -8.13
CA ALA A 243 -4.88 -11.04 -6.70
C ALA A 243 -3.61 -11.88 -6.42
N VAL A 244 -2.51 -11.21 -6.02
CA VAL A 244 -1.22 -11.86 -5.74
C VAL A 244 -1.34 -13.04 -4.79
N ARG A 245 -2.09 -12.86 -3.69
CA ARG A 245 -2.35 -13.89 -2.68
C ARG A 245 -2.97 -15.15 -3.28
N ASP A 246 -3.96 -14.98 -4.14
CA ASP A 246 -4.68 -16.10 -4.74
C ASP A 246 -3.82 -16.78 -5.81
N TRP A 247 -3.04 -16.00 -6.56
CA TRP A 247 -2.06 -16.54 -7.50
C TRP A 247 -0.99 -17.40 -6.80
N ILE A 248 -0.45 -16.95 -5.67
CA ILE A 248 0.47 -17.75 -4.85
C ILE A 248 -0.22 -19.03 -4.38
N ALA A 249 -1.44 -18.92 -3.85
CA ALA A 249 -2.20 -20.07 -3.34
C ALA A 249 -2.50 -21.12 -4.42
N ASN A 250 -2.73 -20.70 -5.66
CA ASN A 250 -3.00 -21.56 -6.80
C ASN A 250 -1.73 -22.20 -7.40
N ASN A 251 -0.55 -21.70 -7.06
CA ASN A 251 0.73 -22.15 -7.63
C ASN A 251 1.73 -22.65 -6.57
N LYS A 252 1.23 -23.24 -5.47
CA LYS A 252 2.07 -23.78 -4.38
C LYS A 252 3.01 -24.92 -4.80
N HIS A 253 2.75 -25.55 -5.95
CA HIS A 253 3.66 -26.54 -6.55
C HIS A 253 4.92 -25.89 -7.15
N ILE A 254 4.85 -24.61 -7.52
CA ILE A 254 5.98 -23.84 -8.05
C ILE A 254 6.59 -22.94 -6.98
N LEU A 255 5.75 -22.27 -6.18
CA LEU A 255 6.18 -21.23 -5.23
C LEU A 255 5.91 -21.64 -3.78
N ASP A 256 6.65 -21.04 -2.85
CA ASP A 256 6.28 -21.00 -1.44
C ASP A 256 5.34 -19.82 -1.15
N GLU A 257 4.56 -19.94 -0.08
CA GLU A 257 3.65 -18.86 0.35
C GLU A 257 4.41 -17.61 0.82
N THR A 258 5.64 -17.80 1.31
CA THR A 258 6.51 -16.72 1.74
C THR A 258 7.48 -16.37 0.61
N PRO A 259 7.46 -15.13 0.09
CA PRO A 259 8.48 -14.68 -0.86
C PRO A 259 9.87 -14.76 -0.22
N LEU A 260 10.87 -15.12 -1.02
CA LEU A 260 12.26 -15.16 -0.58
C LEU A 260 12.74 -13.77 -0.15
N ALA A 261 12.40 -12.76 -0.95
CA ALA A 261 12.67 -11.36 -0.65
C ALA A 261 11.60 -10.46 -1.23
N GLY A 262 11.50 -9.24 -0.71
CA GLY A 262 10.60 -8.25 -1.29
C GLY A 262 10.86 -6.83 -0.80
N THR A 263 10.22 -5.90 -1.49
CA THR A 263 10.13 -4.49 -1.13
C THR A 263 8.81 -3.92 -1.66
N PHE A 264 8.46 -2.74 -1.21
CA PHE A 264 7.34 -1.99 -1.76
C PHE A 264 7.59 -0.49 -1.63
N TYR A 265 6.94 0.29 -2.48
CA TYR A 265 7.03 1.74 -2.49
C TYR A 265 5.71 2.33 -2.99
N GLY A 266 5.46 3.58 -2.64
CA GLY A 266 4.27 4.31 -2.99
C GLY A 266 4.57 5.22 -4.15
N VAL A 267 3.62 5.40 -5.05
CA VAL A 267 3.70 6.43 -6.07
C VAL A 267 2.47 7.32 -5.99
N THR A 268 2.67 8.62 -6.18
CA THR A 268 1.58 9.59 -6.21
C THR A 268 1.87 10.71 -7.20
N LYS A 269 0.80 11.36 -7.66
CA LYS A 269 0.86 12.57 -8.50
C LYS A 269 0.61 13.86 -7.71
N ILE A 270 0.33 13.76 -6.41
CA ILE A 270 -0.05 14.91 -5.60
C ILE A 270 1.20 15.74 -5.29
N PHE A 271 1.18 17.02 -5.69
CA PHE A 271 2.17 18.01 -5.28
C PHE A 271 2.18 18.10 -3.75
N PHE A 272 3.26 17.62 -3.12
CA PHE A 272 3.62 18.11 -1.80
C PHE A 272 4.17 19.53 -1.98
N GLU A 273 3.30 20.52 -2.09
CA GLU A 273 3.72 21.88 -1.75
C GLU A 273 4.19 21.82 -0.30
N THR A 274 5.51 21.88 -0.09
CA THR A 274 6.10 22.19 1.19
C THR A 274 5.72 23.63 1.55
N GLN A 275 4.46 23.87 1.91
CA GLN A 275 4.10 25.05 2.67
C GLN A 275 4.61 24.80 4.09
N GLY A 276 5.56 25.64 4.49
CA GLY A 276 6.13 25.61 5.82
C GLY A 276 5.03 25.64 6.88
N CYS A 277 5.35 25.10 8.04
CA CYS A 277 4.51 25.20 9.23
C CYS A 277 4.08 26.65 9.46
N SER A 278 2.88 27.01 9.01
CA SER A 278 2.14 28.16 9.49
C SER A 278 0.72 27.68 9.78
N GLU A 279 0.34 27.83 11.04
CA GLU A 279 -1.02 27.64 11.51
C GLU A 279 -2.01 28.40 10.62
N ALA A 280 -3.15 27.76 10.37
CA ALA A 280 -4.29 28.23 9.59
C ALA A 280 -4.11 28.23 8.07
N SER A 281 -4.68 27.21 7.40
CA SER A 281 -5.71 27.34 6.33
C SER A 281 -5.93 26.02 5.57
N TYR A 282 -6.52 24.99 6.20
CA TYR A 282 -7.13 23.88 5.46
C TYR A 282 -8.55 24.27 5.03
N SER A 283 -8.62 25.17 4.07
CA SER A 283 -9.87 25.51 3.38
C SER A 283 -9.52 26.06 2.01
N ALA A 284 -9.41 25.16 1.03
CA ALA A 284 -9.78 25.34 -0.38
C ALA A 284 -9.04 24.37 -1.31
N ILE A 285 -9.49 23.12 -1.41
CA ILE A 285 -9.52 22.39 -2.70
C ILE A 285 -10.74 21.45 -2.68
N PHE A 286 -11.96 21.98 -2.68
CA PHE A 286 -13.16 21.24 -3.09
C PHE A 286 -14.23 22.24 -3.51
N ALA A 287 -14.07 22.78 -4.71
CA ALA A 287 -15.11 23.56 -5.37
C ALA A 287 -14.90 23.55 -6.89
N GLN A 288 -15.21 22.43 -7.54
CA GLN A 288 -15.77 22.46 -8.89
C GLN A 288 -16.86 21.38 -9.00
N GLY A 289 -18.10 21.83 -8.83
CA GLY A 289 -19.28 21.02 -9.10
C GLY A 289 -19.45 20.82 -10.60
N PHE A 290 -19.79 19.60 -10.99
CA PHE A 290 -20.42 19.35 -12.28
C PHE A 290 -21.93 19.24 -12.06
N VAL A 291 -22.62 20.25 -12.58
CA VAL A 291 -24.06 20.25 -12.86
C VAL A 291 -24.29 19.27 -14.01
N LEU A 292 -25.02 18.18 -13.76
CA LEU A 292 -25.57 17.34 -14.82
C LEU A 292 -26.81 18.02 -15.41
N THR A 293 -26.64 18.63 -16.57
CA THR A 293 -27.71 19.13 -17.43
C THR A 293 -28.51 17.94 -17.98
N LEU A 294 -29.77 17.80 -17.56
CA LEU A 294 -30.72 16.86 -18.15
C LEU A 294 -31.08 17.35 -19.57
N TYR A 295 -30.63 16.62 -20.58
CA TYR A 295 -31.15 16.74 -21.96
C TYR A 295 -32.57 16.19 -22.03
N HIS A 296 -33.56 17.08 -22.06
CA HIS A 296 -34.92 16.77 -22.45
C HIS A 296 -34.99 16.68 -23.98
N ARG A 297 -35.23 15.49 -24.54
CA ARG A 297 -35.68 15.35 -25.94
C ARG A 297 -37.16 15.76 -26.03
N PRO A 298 -37.57 16.52 -27.07
CA PRO A 298 -38.97 16.77 -27.36
C PRO A 298 -39.52 15.63 -28.23
N SER A 299 -40.64 15.05 -27.82
CA SER A 299 -41.53 14.31 -28.71
C SER A 299 -42.74 15.18 -29.01
N ILE A 300 -42.86 15.56 -30.28
CA ILE A 300 -44.01 16.21 -30.91
C ILE A 300 -45.03 15.11 -31.29
N PHE A 301 -46.30 15.54 -31.42
CA PHE A 301 -47.53 14.88 -31.91
C PHE A 301 -48.52 14.45 -30.80
N LEU A 302 -49.82 14.72 -30.85
CA LEU A 302 -50.72 15.27 -31.88
C LEU A 302 -52.00 15.80 -31.18
N HIS A 303 -52.60 16.86 -31.74
CA HIS A 303 -53.95 17.37 -31.42
C HIS A 303 -55.02 16.55 -32.15
N GLN A 304 -56.10 16.16 -31.47
CA GLN A 304 -57.47 15.83 -31.96
C GLN A 304 -58.18 15.24 -30.73
N ILE A 305 -59.29 15.74 -30.17
CA ILE A 305 -60.50 16.43 -30.67
C ILE A 305 -60.92 17.47 -29.61
#